data_AF-A0A1A9APL5-F1
#
_entry.id   AF-A0A1A9APL5-F1
#
_cell.length_a   1.000
_cell.length_b   1.000
_cell.length_c   1.000
_cell.angle_alpha   90.00
_cell.angle_beta   90.00
_cell.angle_gamma   90.00
#
_symmetry.space_group_name_H-M   'P 1'
#
loop_
_entity.id
_entity.type
_entity.pdbx_description
1 polymer ?
#
loop_
_entity_poly.entity_id
_entity_poly.type
_entity_poly.pdbx_seq_one_letter_code
_entity_poly.pdbx_strand_id
1 'polypeptide(L)'
;MDPAYKEGLPSFVIYQKLNNGVNMNEENSYCKSIETHIKNYNGLDDLCKRIARNFKEYSTLLSNEKGNDADLYLTYWIISEIKRVLNYNFKSTSYDVIKKLLFVGNMNYYETQNKKFFFSEYDYDLNDWVEMKDLHDYFKNFEKFIEKLYSNSGRCERYFSYLNHIKTLYEKHNTNCCVIYFDCAEYFKCEEKI
;
A
#
# COMPACT_ATOMS: atom_id res chain seq x y z
N MET A 1 8.29 11.32 9.15
CA MET A 1 7.49 12.58 9.10
C MET A 1 6.24 12.39 9.93
N ASP A 2 5.80 13.44 10.63
CA ASP A 2 4.57 13.47 11.44
C ASP A 2 3.32 13.18 10.56
N PRO A 3 2.53 12.14 10.85
CA PRO A 3 1.35 11.73 10.07
C PRO A 3 0.21 12.75 10.04
N ALA A 4 0.21 13.76 10.94
CA ALA A 4 -0.94 14.63 11.18
C ALA A 4 -1.41 15.46 9.96
N TYR A 5 -0.59 15.65 8.93
CA TYR A 5 -1.02 16.34 7.71
C TYR A 5 -1.84 15.44 6.77
N LYS A 6 -1.69 14.12 6.89
CA LYS A 6 -2.44 13.12 6.11
C LYS A 6 -3.81 12.82 6.71
N GLU A 7 -4.02 13.14 7.98
CA GLU A 7 -5.26 12.84 8.72
C GLU A 7 -6.50 13.43 8.04
N GLY A 8 -7.45 12.58 7.64
CA GLY A 8 -8.67 12.97 6.93
C GLY A 8 -8.51 13.15 5.42
N LEU A 9 -7.37 12.74 4.83
CA LEU A 9 -7.29 12.50 3.39
C LEU A 9 -7.95 11.16 3.03
N PRO A 10 -8.54 11.00 1.84
CA PRO A 10 -9.21 9.75 1.42
C PRO A 10 -8.38 8.48 1.65
N SER A 11 -7.16 8.43 1.11
CA SER A 11 -6.24 7.28 1.30
C SER A 11 -5.95 6.98 2.77
N PHE A 12 -5.80 8.00 3.61
CA PHE A 12 -5.54 7.83 5.04
C PHE A 12 -6.68 7.09 5.75
N VAL A 13 -7.94 7.42 5.42
CA VAL A 13 -9.11 6.74 5.98
C VAL A 13 -9.14 5.26 5.57
N ILE A 14 -8.76 4.95 4.33
CA ILE A 14 -8.69 3.57 3.84
C ILE A 14 -7.59 2.79 4.59
N TYR A 15 -6.40 3.37 4.68
CA TYR A 15 -5.29 2.72 5.40
C TYR A 15 -5.57 2.54 6.90
N GLN A 16 -6.34 3.42 7.54
CA GLN A 16 -6.79 3.19 8.91
C GLN A 16 -7.62 1.91 9.02
N LYS A 17 -8.56 1.66 8.10
CA LYS A 17 -9.35 0.41 8.09
C LYS A 17 -8.46 -0.83 7.94
N LEU A 18 -7.48 -0.77 7.05
CA LEU A 18 -6.52 -1.86 6.81
C LEU A 18 -5.58 -2.07 8.01
N ASN A 19 -5.28 -1.00 8.75
CA ASN A 19 -4.45 -1.03 9.96
C ASN A 19 -5.21 -1.46 11.23
N ASN A 20 -6.55 -1.48 11.21
CA ASN A 20 -7.33 -1.85 12.39
C ASN A 20 -6.87 -3.18 12.97
N GLY A 21 -6.91 -3.26 14.30
CA GLY A 21 -6.42 -4.40 15.05
C GLY A 21 -7.11 -5.70 14.65
N VAL A 22 -6.36 -6.79 14.68
CA VAL A 22 -6.87 -8.15 14.55
C VAL A 22 -7.07 -8.75 15.93
N ASN A 23 -8.03 -9.67 16.07
CA ASN A 23 -8.06 -10.52 17.25
C ASN A 23 -6.81 -11.41 17.21
N MET A 24 -5.84 -11.12 18.08
CA MET A 24 -4.55 -11.84 18.12
C MET A 24 -4.69 -13.34 18.41
N ASN A 25 -5.84 -13.76 18.96
CA ASN A 25 -6.18 -15.15 19.24
C ASN A 25 -6.79 -15.89 18.04
N GLU A 26 -7.18 -15.16 16.96
CA GLU A 26 -7.64 -15.80 15.74
C GLU A 26 -6.42 -16.34 14.98
N GLU A 27 -6.27 -17.67 14.99
CA GLU A 27 -5.22 -18.34 14.23
C GLU A 27 -5.56 -18.32 12.73
N ASN A 28 -4.56 -18.01 11.90
CA ASN A 28 -4.63 -18.24 10.46
C ASN A 28 -3.66 -19.37 10.08
N SER A 29 -4.19 -20.45 9.50
CA SER A 29 -3.40 -21.63 9.14
C SER A 29 -2.28 -21.30 8.15
N TYR A 30 -2.48 -20.33 7.25
CA TYR A 30 -1.48 -19.92 6.27
C TYR A 30 -0.34 -19.13 6.90
N CYS A 31 -0.57 -18.41 8.01
CA CYS A 31 0.49 -17.72 8.73
C CYS A 31 1.53 -18.66 9.36
N LYS A 32 1.24 -19.97 9.49
CA LYS A 32 2.27 -20.96 9.89
C LYS A 32 3.44 -21.01 8.90
N SER A 33 3.23 -20.61 7.63
CA SER A 33 4.29 -20.57 6.61
C SER A 33 5.44 -19.61 6.93
N ILE A 34 5.20 -18.57 7.74
CA ILE A 34 6.21 -17.59 8.14
C ILE A 34 6.82 -17.85 9.52
N GLU A 35 6.39 -18.91 10.23
CA GLU A 35 6.69 -19.13 11.64
C GLU A 35 8.20 -19.11 11.94
N THR A 36 8.99 -19.73 11.06
CA THR A 36 10.46 -19.78 11.16
C THR A 36 11.14 -18.41 11.06
N HIS A 37 10.44 -17.38 10.59
CA HIS A 37 10.96 -16.02 10.42
C HIS A 37 10.47 -15.05 11.49
N ILE A 38 9.43 -15.39 12.27
CA ILE A 38 8.80 -14.49 13.25
C ILE A 38 9.84 -13.92 14.24
N LYS A 39 10.75 -14.76 14.73
CA LYS A 39 11.79 -14.34 15.69
C LYS A 39 12.80 -13.36 15.10
N ASN A 40 12.92 -13.29 13.78
CA ASN A 40 13.89 -12.44 13.09
C ASN A 40 13.33 -11.03 12.80
N TYR A 41 12.00 -10.87 12.82
CA TYR A 41 11.32 -9.64 12.42
C TYR A 41 10.20 -9.30 13.39
N ASN A 42 10.43 -8.28 14.22
CA ASN A 42 9.42 -7.81 15.17
C ASN A 42 8.16 -7.33 14.43
N GLY A 43 6.99 -7.81 14.85
CA GLY A 43 5.71 -7.48 14.23
C GLY A 43 5.34 -8.30 12.98
N LEU A 44 6.15 -9.30 12.58
CA LEU A 44 5.86 -10.13 11.42
C LEU A 44 4.61 -11.01 11.59
N ASP A 45 4.41 -11.61 12.76
CA ASP A 45 3.21 -12.39 13.07
C ASP A 45 1.93 -11.54 12.95
N ASP A 46 1.96 -10.38 13.60
CA ASP A 46 0.89 -9.38 13.59
C ASP A 46 0.59 -8.86 12.17
N LEU A 47 1.63 -8.61 11.37
CA LEU A 47 1.47 -8.27 9.95
C LEU A 47 0.80 -9.41 9.17
N CYS A 48 1.24 -10.66 9.36
CA CYS A 48 0.64 -11.80 8.67
C CYS A 48 -0.86 -11.94 8.98
N LYS A 49 -1.23 -11.80 10.26
CA LYS A 49 -2.63 -11.86 10.70
C LYS A 49 -3.46 -10.72 10.11
N ARG A 50 -2.94 -9.49 10.07
CA ARG A 50 -3.62 -8.36 9.41
C ARG A 50 -3.80 -8.57 7.92
N ILE A 51 -2.79 -9.08 7.22
CA ILE A 51 -2.88 -9.41 5.78
C ILE A 51 -4.00 -10.44 5.55
N ALA A 52 -3.97 -11.55 6.30
CA ALA A 52 -4.99 -12.58 6.20
C ALA A 52 -6.41 -12.02 6.43
N ARG A 53 -6.59 -11.22 7.48
CA ARG A 53 -7.86 -10.57 7.81
C ARG A 53 -8.32 -9.63 6.69
N ASN A 54 -7.44 -8.78 6.19
CA ASN A 54 -7.77 -7.82 5.14
C ASN A 54 -8.21 -8.51 3.84
N PHE A 55 -7.62 -9.64 3.48
CA PHE A 55 -8.07 -10.44 2.34
C PHE A 55 -9.38 -11.18 2.59
N LYS A 56 -9.59 -11.71 3.80
CA LYS A 56 -10.85 -12.36 4.21
C LYS A 56 -12.02 -11.38 4.21
N GLU A 57 -11.78 -10.13 4.62
CA GLU A 57 -12.78 -9.06 4.71
C GLU A 57 -12.72 -8.09 3.52
N TYR A 58 -12.00 -8.44 2.44
CA TYR A 58 -11.71 -7.57 1.31
C TYR A 58 -12.96 -6.83 0.80
N SER A 59 -14.03 -7.58 0.49
CA SER A 59 -15.27 -7.03 -0.07
C SER A 59 -16.01 -6.10 0.89
N THR A 60 -15.75 -6.17 2.20
CA THR A 60 -16.38 -5.32 3.21
C THR A 60 -15.53 -4.08 3.49
N LEU A 61 -14.21 -4.24 3.62
CA LEU A 61 -13.30 -3.13 3.94
C LEU A 61 -13.20 -2.12 2.79
N LEU A 62 -13.25 -2.63 1.55
CA LEU A 62 -13.00 -1.86 0.33
C LEU A 62 -14.23 -1.78 -0.58
N SER A 63 -15.43 -2.05 -0.06
CA SER A 63 -16.70 -2.04 -0.81
C SER A 63 -17.01 -0.73 -1.54
N ASN A 64 -16.46 0.38 -1.05
CA ASN A 64 -16.73 1.72 -1.55
C ASN A 64 -15.73 2.18 -2.61
N GLU A 65 -14.65 1.43 -2.82
CA GLU A 65 -13.64 1.74 -3.81
C GLU A 65 -14.08 1.25 -5.20
N LYS A 66 -13.71 2.00 -6.25
CA LYS A 66 -14.20 1.75 -7.61
C LYS A 66 -13.10 1.14 -8.47
N GLY A 67 -13.50 0.22 -9.37
CA GLY A 67 -12.57 -0.40 -10.31
C GLY A 67 -11.40 -1.06 -9.59
N ASN A 68 -10.18 -0.81 -10.07
CA ASN A 68 -8.96 -1.41 -9.52
C ASN A 68 -8.42 -0.68 -8.27
N ASP A 69 -9.05 0.41 -7.82
CA ASP A 69 -8.56 1.19 -6.68
C ASP A 69 -8.47 0.36 -5.39
N ALA A 70 -9.44 -0.53 -5.16
CA ALA A 70 -9.45 -1.44 -4.02
C ALA A 70 -8.16 -2.29 -4.00
N ASP A 71 -7.82 -2.87 -5.15
CA ASP A 71 -6.65 -3.74 -5.30
C ASP A 71 -5.35 -2.96 -5.09
N LEU A 72 -5.28 -1.75 -5.63
CA LEU A 72 -4.13 -0.86 -5.48
C LEU A 72 -3.94 -0.45 -4.02
N TYR A 73 -5.00 -0.01 -3.32
CA TYR A 73 -4.89 0.35 -1.91
C TYR A 73 -4.41 -0.82 -1.05
N LEU A 74 -4.96 -2.02 -1.25
CA LEU A 74 -4.53 -3.19 -0.50
C LEU A 74 -3.09 -3.57 -0.82
N THR A 75 -2.71 -3.58 -2.11
CA THR A 75 -1.34 -3.86 -2.56
C THR A 75 -0.36 -2.90 -1.92
N TYR A 76 -0.58 -1.60 -2.08
CA TYR A 76 0.31 -0.57 -1.55
C TYR A 76 0.42 -0.57 -0.02
N TRP A 77 -0.68 -0.89 0.67
CA TRP A 77 -0.67 -1.07 2.11
C TRP A 77 0.21 -2.26 2.53
N ILE A 78 0.05 -3.43 1.89
CA ILE A 78 0.84 -4.64 2.16
C ILE A 78 2.34 -4.33 1.97
N ILE A 79 2.69 -3.72 0.84
CA ILE A 79 4.08 -3.39 0.50
C ILE A 79 4.69 -2.42 1.52
N SER A 80 3.94 -1.39 1.92
CA SER A 80 4.40 -0.43 2.93
C SER A 80 4.67 -1.10 4.28
N GLU A 81 3.76 -1.98 4.72
CA GLU A 81 3.89 -2.67 6.00
C GLU A 81 4.99 -3.73 5.99
N ILE A 82 5.17 -4.45 4.88
CA ILE A 82 6.31 -5.34 4.65
C ILE A 82 7.62 -4.55 4.77
N LYS A 83 7.74 -3.43 4.06
CA LYS A 83 8.93 -2.55 4.11
C LYS A 83 9.23 -2.09 5.54
N ARG A 84 8.18 -1.75 6.30
CA ARG A 84 8.27 -1.34 7.70
C ARG A 84 8.77 -2.47 8.61
N VAL A 85 8.20 -3.68 8.50
CA VAL A 85 8.53 -4.83 9.36
C VAL A 85 9.92 -5.40 9.04
N LEU A 86 10.30 -5.43 7.76
CA LEU A 86 11.59 -5.98 7.33
C LEU A 86 12.75 -4.97 7.46
N ASN A 87 12.47 -3.73 7.92
CA ASN A 87 13.44 -2.67 8.18
C ASN A 87 14.49 -2.48 7.06
N TYR A 88 14.00 -2.36 5.82
CA TYR A 88 14.72 -1.94 4.62
C TYR A 88 16.20 -2.40 4.49
N ASN A 89 16.49 -3.65 4.86
CA ASN A 89 17.79 -4.28 4.62
C ASN A 89 17.54 -5.58 3.85
N PHE A 90 17.37 -5.46 2.54
CA PHE A 90 17.14 -6.58 1.63
C PHE A 90 18.33 -7.54 1.61
N LYS A 91 18.33 -8.49 2.53
CA LYS A 91 19.08 -9.73 2.40
C LYS A 91 18.20 -10.73 1.65
N SER A 92 18.78 -11.80 1.11
CA SER A 92 18.01 -12.90 0.47
C SER A 92 16.87 -13.44 1.35
N THR A 93 17.03 -13.38 2.67
CA THR A 93 16.02 -13.75 3.67
C THR A 93 14.77 -12.86 3.69
N SER A 94 14.83 -11.65 3.13
CA SER A 94 13.68 -10.74 3.04
C SER A 94 12.72 -11.17 1.93
N TYR A 95 13.24 -11.69 0.82
CA TYR A 95 12.44 -12.08 -0.34
C TYR A 95 11.56 -13.32 -0.08
N ASP A 96 12.09 -14.31 0.64
CA ASP A 96 11.30 -15.48 1.05
C ASP A 96 10.12 -15.08 1.96
N VAL A 97 10.35 -14.17 2.91
CA VAL A 97 9.27 -13.65 3.76
C VAL A 97 8.21 -12.92 2.96
N ILE A 98 8.60 -12.10 1.98
CA ILE A 98 7.67 -11.40 1.09
C ILE A 98 6.79 -12.41 0.35
N LYS A 99 7.39 -13.41 -0.30
CA LYS A 99 6.65 -14.46 -1.02
C LYS A 99 5.64 -15.18 -0.12
N LYS A 100 6.04 -15.53 1.11
CA LYS A 100 5.15 -16.18 2.08
C LYS A 100 4.00 -15.28 2.51
N LEU A 101 4.23 -13.98 2.73
CA LEU A 101 3.15 -13.04 3.04
C LEU A 101 2.17 -12.84 1.87
N LEU A 102 2.67 -12.76 0.64
CA LEU A 102 1.81 -12.68 -0.56
C LEU A 102 1.01 -13.98 -0.75
N PHE A 103 1.63 -15.15 -0.47
CA PHE A 103 0.94 -16.44 -0.46
C PHE A 103 -0.20 -16.46 0.57
N VAL A 104 0.05 -16.00 1.80
CA VAL A 104 -1.01 -15.88 2.82
C VAL A 104 -2.18 -15.03 2.29
N GLY A 105 -1.88 -13.89 1.68
CA GLY A 105 -2.90 -13.03 1.09
C GLY A 105 -3.72 -13.74 0.01
N ASN A 106 -3.02 -14.35 -0.95
CA ASN A 106 -3.62 -15.12 -2.04
C ASN A 106 -4.54 -16.24 -1.54
N MET A 107 -4.14 -17.00 -0.53
CA MET A 107 -4.94 -18.10 -0.02
C MET A 107 -6.22 -17.60 0.66
N ASN A 108 -6.13 -16.56 1.48
CA ASN A 108 -7.32 -15.97 2.12
C ASN A 108 -8.26 -15.31 1.11
N TYR A 109 -7.71 -14.70 0.04
CA TYR A 109 -8.52 -14.15 -1.06
C TYR A 109 -9.19 -15.25 -1.87
N TYR A 110 -8.46 -16.33 -2.18
CA TYR A 110 -8.96 -17.48 -2.93
C TYR A 110 -10.16 -18.17 -2.25
N GLU A 111 -10.15 -18.21 -0.92
CA GLU A 111 -11.26 -18.74 -0.12
C GLU A 111 -12.53 -17.89 -0.23
N THR A 112 -12.41 -16.56 -0.34
CA THR A 112 -13.54 -15.63 -0.29
C THR A 112 -13.99 -15.10 -1.66
N GLN A 113 -13.13 -15.11 -2.67
CA GLN A 113 -13.35 -14.45 -3.97
C GLN A 113 -13.39 -15.42 -5.14
N ASN A 114 -14.25 -16.44 -5.04
CA ASN A 114 -14.52 -17.39 -6.14
C ASN A 114 -13.25 -18.02 -6.72
N LYS A 115 -12.30 -18.41 -5.85
CA LYS A 115 -11.12 -19.18 -6.26
C LYS A 115 -10.19 -18.41 -7.22
N LYS A 116 -10.17 -17.08 -7.11
CA LYS A 116 -9.21 -16.21 -7.82
C LYS A 116 -7.99 -15.95 -6.95
N PHE A 117 -6.82 -15.84 -7.58
CA PHE A 117 -5.63 -15.31 -6.94
C PHE A 117 -5.57 -13.80 -7.14
N PHE A 118 -5.09 -13.09 -6.12
CA PHE A 118 -4.94 -11.64 -6.13
C PHE A 118 -3.62 -11.23 -6.77
N PHE A 119 -2.52 -11.88 -6.36
CA PHE A 119 -1.19 -11.70 -6.93
C PHE A 119 -0.87 -12.84 -7.89
N SER A 120 -0.56 -12.51 -9.15
CA SER A 120 -0.10 -13.46 -10.16
C SER A 120 1.43 -13.66 -10.10
N GLU A 121 2.20 -12.57 -10.07
CA GLU A 121 3.66 -12.57 -9.97
C GLU A 121 4.16 -11.32 -9.21
N TYR A 122 5.30 -11.45 -8.52
CA TYR A 122 5.97 -10.35 -7.82
C TYR A 122 7.37 -10.17 -8.42
N ASP A 123 7.51 -9.21 -9.34
CA ASP A 123 8.76 -8.97 -10.08
C ASP A 123 9.28 -7.52 -9.99
N TYR A 124 8.59 -6.67 -9.23
CA TYR A 124 8.92 -5.25 -9.12
C TYR A 124 9.76 -4.94 -7.87
N ASP A 125 10.65 -3.95 -7.98
CA ASP A 125 11.38 -3.40 -6.84
C ASP A 125 10.39 -2.80 -5.83
N LEU A 126 10.53 -3.12 -4.54
CA LEU A 126 9.68 -2.55 -3.48
C LEU A 126 9.76 -1.02 -3.42
N ASN A 127 10.83 -0.41 -3.92
CA ASN A 127 10.92 1.04 -4.03
C ASN A 127 10.01 1.60 -5.10
N ASP A 128 9.93 0.96 -6.26
CA ASP A 128 9.02 1.39 -7.32
C ASP A 128 7.58 1.35 -6.80
N TRP A 129 7.19 0.29 -6.08
CA TRP A 129 5.87 0.22 -5.43
C TRP A 129 5.60 1.35 -4.44
N VAL A 130 6.62 1.80 -3.70
CA VAL A 130 6.47 2.92 -2.75
C VAL A 130 6.28 4.23 -3.50
N GLU A 131 7.00 4.44 -4.60
CA GLU A 131 6.84 5.63 -5.43
C GLU A 131 5.48 5.62 -6.15
N MET A 132 5.07 4.48 -6.71
CA MET A 132 3.75 4.27 -7.32
C MET A 132 2.63 4.55 -6.32
N LYS A 133 2.77 4.07 -5.08
CA LYS A 133 1.83 4.35 -3.98
C LYS A 133 1.71 5.85 -3.72
N ASP A 134 2.84 6.55 -3.56
CA ASP A 134 2.83 7.98 -3.24
C ASP A 134 2.14 8.80 -4.36
N LEU A 135 2.36 8.42 -5.62
CA LEU A 135 1.68 9.02 -6.78
C LEU A 135 0.18 8.69 -6.79
N HIS A 136 -0.19 7.42 -6.63
CA HIS A 136 -1.60 7.01 -6.55
C HIS A 136 -2.33 7.76 -5.43
N ASP A 137 -1.77 7.77 -4.23
CA ASP A 137 -2.33 8.48 -3.08
C ASP A 137 -2.48 9.97 -3.37
N TYR A 138 -1.48 10.60 -3.99
CA TYR A 138 -1.56 12.01 -4.36
C TYR A 138 -2.78 12.28 -5.25
N PHE A 139 -2.96 11.53 -6.35
CA PHE A 139 -4.09 11.73 -7.26
C PHE A 139 -5.44 11.48 -6.57
N LYS A 140 -5.53 10.47 -5.69
CA LYS A 140 -6.76 10.19 -4.92
C LYS A 140 -7.05 11.23 -3.85
N ASN A 141 -6.02 11.90 -3.33
CA ASN A 141 -6.15 12.89 -2.28
C ASN A 141 -6.25 14.32 -2.81
N PHE A 142 -5.99 14.57 -4.10
CA PHE A 142 -5.70 15.90 -4.64
C PHE A 142 -6.72 16.96 -4.23
N GLU A 143 -8.01 16.74 -4.49
CA GLU A 143 -9.08 17.70 -4.14
C GLU A 143 -9.09 18.02 -2.63
N LYS A 144 -9.10 16.99 -1.78
CA LYS A 144 -9.10 17.15 -0.32
C LYS A 144 -7.82 17.79 0.21
N PHE A 145 -6.70 17.52 -0.46
CA PHE A 145 -5.42 18.10 -0.13
C PHE A 145 -5.42 19.61 -0.38
N ILE A 146 -5.96 20.05 -1.53
CA ILE A 146 -6.09 21.48 -1.88
C ILE A 146 -6.99 22.21 -0.88
N GLU A 147 -8.14 21.64 -0.51
CA GLU A 147 -9.03 22.21 0.53
C GLU A 147 -8.30 22.45 1.87
N LYS A 148 -7.46 21.48 2.28
CA LYS A 148 -6.68 21.58 3.52
C LYS A 148 -5.58 22.62 3.45
N LEU A 149 -4.94 22.75 2.29
CA LEU A 149 -3.90 23.74 2.07
C LEU A 149 -4.43 25.17 2.26
N TYR A 150 -5.64 25.45 1.77
CA TYR A 150 -6.30 26.75 1.95
C TYR A 150 -6.78 27.01 3.39
N SER A 151 -7.18 25.96 4.13
CA SER A 151 -7.75 26.09 5.47
C SER A 151 -6.73 26.03 6.61
N ASN A 152 -5.47 25.62 6.36
CA ASN A 152 -4.46 25.45 7.41
C ASN A 152 -3.07 25.95 6.99
N SER A 153 -2.93 27.27 6.88
CA SER A 153 -1.68 27.95 6.50
C SER A 153 -0.51 27.76 7.47
N GLY A 154 -0.76 27.28 8.70
CA GLY A 154 0.29 27.01 9.69
C GLY A 154 1.18 25.80 9.39
N ARG A 155 0.87 25.01 8.34
CA ARG A 155 1.62 23.80 7.94
C ARG A 155 2.29 23.89 6.56
N CYS A 156 2.42 25.09 6.01
CA CYS A 156 2.92 25.33 4.64
C CYS A 156 4.23 24.62 4.31
N GLU A 157 5.23 24.62 5.19
CA GLU A 157 6.53 23.97 4.92
C GLU A 157 6.40 22.46 4.67
N ARG A 158 5.53 21.78 5.44
CA ARG A 158 5.31 20.33 5.29
C ARG A 158 4.56 20.01 4.00
N TYR A 159 3.56 20.82 3.67
CA TYR A 159 2.84 20.68 2.40
C TYR A 159 3.77 20.91 1.21
N PHE A 160 4.64 21.91 1.27
CA PHE A 160 5.62 22.19 0.24
C PHE A 160 6.63 21.05 0.07
N SER A 161 7.14 20.49 1.18
CA SER A 161 8.02 19.32 1.14
C SER A 161 7.34 18.10 0.52
N TYR A 162 6.06 17.87 0.83
CA TYR A 162 5.28 16.78 0.23
C TYR A 162 5.08 17.00 -1.27
N LEU A 163 4.67 18.21 -1.68
CA LEU A 163 4.48 18.53 -3.10
C LEU A 163 5.77 18.43 -3.91
N ASN A 164 6.91 18.85 -3.36
CA ASN A 164 8.20 18.67 -4.03
C ASN A 164 8.56 17.20 -4.20
N HIS A 165 8.31 16.35 -3.19
CA HIS A 165 8.50 14.91 -3.30
C HIS A 165 7.64 14.32 -4.43
N ILE A 166 6.33 14.62 -4.44
CA ILE A 166 5.43 14.13 -5.49
C ILE A 166 5.85 14.67 -6.87
N LYS A 167 6.26 15.93 -6.98
CA LYS A 167 6.76 16.50 -8.23
C LYS A 167 7.98 15.73 -8.76
N THR A 168 8.95 15.44 -7.90
CA THR A 168 10.12 14.64 -8.29
C THR A 168 9.72 13.25 -8.77
N LEU A 169 8.80 12.57 -8.08
CA LEU A 169 8.29 11.28 -8.52
C LEU A 169 7.53 11.39 -9.84
N TYR A 170 6.73 12.43 -10.03
CA TYR A 170 5.98 12.64 -11.26
C TYR A 170 6.91 12.83 -12.44
N GLU A 171 7.94 13.66 -12.32
CA GLU A 171 8.95 13.85 -13.37
C GLU A 171 9.67 12.53 -13.70
N LYS A 172 10.02 11.72 -12.69
CA LYS A 172 10.65 10.40 -12.88
C LYS A 172 9.75 9.44 -13.66
N HIS A 173 8.48 9.32 -13.28
CA HIS A 173 7.56 8.34 -13.87
C HIS A 173 6.95 8.82 -15.20
N ASN A 174 6.81 10.14 -15.42
CA ASN A 174 6.17 10.70 -16.61
C ASN A 174 6.80 10.22 -17.93
N THR A 175 8.13 10.11 -17.99
CA THR A 175 8.80 9.62 -19.21
C THR A 175 8.37 8.19 -19.53
N ASN A 176 8.46 7.28 -18.56
CA ASN A 176 8.13 5.88 -18.80
C ASN A 176 6.62 5.68 -19.03
N CYS A 177 5.79 6.40 -18.27
CA CYS A 177 4.35 6.21 -18.25
C CYS A 177 3.60 6.94 -19.38
N CYS A 178 4.13 8.05 -19.89
CA CYS A 178 3.39 8.93 -20.81
C CYS A 178 4.07 9.12 -22.16
N VAL A 179 5.32 8.67 -22.29
CA VAL A 179 6.09 8.83 -23.54
C VAL A 179 6.48 7.46 -24.11
N ILE A 180 6.87 6.51 -23.26
CA ILE A 180 7.48 5.25 -23.73
C ILE A 180 6.48 4.08 -23.69
N TYR A 181 5.99 3.69 -22.51
CA TYR A 181 5.31 2.40 -22.31
C TYR A 181 3.78 2.51 -22.24
N PHE A 182 3.22 3.67 -21.85
CA PHE A 182 1.77 3.92 -21.71
C PHE A 182 1.00 2.97 -20.76
N ASP A 183 1.69 2.19 -19.92
CA ASP A 183 1.09 1.13 -19.09
C ASP A 183 1.10 1.44 -17.57
N CYS A 184 0.90 2.72 -17.20
CA CYS A 184 0.87 3.14 -15.80
C CYS A 184 -0.48 3.70 -15.35
N ALA A 185 -1.53 3.50 -16.15
CA ALA A 185 -2.84 4.14 -15.96
C ALA A 185 -3.47 3.85 -14.58
N GLU A 186 -3.04 2.77 -13.91
CA GLU A 186 -3.50 2.39 -12.58
C GLU A 186 -3.08 3.37 -11.48
N TYR A 187 -1.88 3.96 -11.57
CA TYR A 187 -1.33 4.82 -10.52
C TYR A 187 -0.87 6.19 -11.01
N PHE A 188 -0.77 6.38 -12.32
CA PHE A 188 -0.24 7.58 -12.96
C PHE A 188 -1.24 8.21 -13.92
N LYS A 189 -1.27 9.55 -13.94
CA LYS A 189 -2.10 10.33 -14.86
C LYS A 189 -1.23 11.32 -15.64
N CYS A 190 -1.11 11.10 -16.94
CA CYS A 190 -0.27 11.91 -17.83
C CYS A 190 -0.80 13.33 -18.08
N GLU A 191 -2.11 13.52 -17.95
CA GLU A 191 -2.79 14.78 -18.30
C GLU A 191 -3.06 15.68 -17.07
N GLU A 192 -2.85 15.17 -15.86
CA GLU A 192 -2.98 15.95 -14.62
C GLU A 192 -1.63 16.58 -14.25
N LYS A 193 -1.49 17.88 -14.52
CA LYS A 193 -0.30 18.64 -14.11
C LYS A 193 -0.28 18.81 -12.58
N ILE A 194 0.89 18.55 -12.00
CA ILE A 194 1.24 18.83 -10.59
C ILE A 194 1.68 20.28 -10.42
#